data_AF-A0A382VVD7-F1
#
_entry.id   AF-A0A382VVD7-F1
#
_cell.length_a   1.000
_cell.length_b   1.000
_cell.length_c   1.000
_cell.angle_alpha   90.00
_cell.angle_beta   90.00
_cell.angle_gamma   90.00
#
_symmetry.space_group_name_H-M   'P 1'
#
loop_
_entity.id
_entity.type
_entity.pdbx_description
1 polymer ?
#
loop_
_entity_poly.entity_id
_entity_poly.type
_entity_poly.pdbx_seq_one_letter_code
_entity_poly.pdbx_strand_id
1 'polypeptide(L)'
;MFLYNQNSQKSNTVTSEAIFSGDQDDVSRIIITENDKMIELVKRDTTWSITQVDSLLIKENQIDKVFDRLLLVEQEMLITSKEEKWEKFGVDDSLGRHLRIFDKNDKELIHFIFGNSGQDYQHNYIREHNSSDVFRTNDNVYFLLNSNVTYWGKKPPKPEPEEKKE
;
A
#
# COMPACT_ATOMS: atom_id res chain seq x y z
N MET A 1 28.31 -16.76 -46.17
CA MET A 1 27.04 -16.05 -45.88
C MET A 1 26.69 -16.31 -44.43
N PHE A 2 26.68 -15.30 -43.58
CA PHE A 2 26.29 -15.42 -42.17
C PHE A 2 25.07 -14.53 -41.95
N LEU A 3 23.92 -15.15 -41.66
CA LEU A 3 22.68 -14.44 -41.36
C LEU A 3 22.70 -14.06 -39.88
N TYR A 4 22.84 -12.77 -39.61
CA TYR A 4 22.73 -12.19 -38.29
C TYR A 4 21.23 -12.13 -37.92
N ASN A 5 20.81 -13.01 -37.00
CA ASN A 5 19.46 -12.99 -36.46
C ASN A 5 19.37 -11.89 -35.40
N GLN A 6 18.93 -10.69 -35.80
CA GLN A 6 18.42 -9.70 -34.85
C GLN A 6 17.01 -10.11 -34.45
N ASN A 7 16.93 -11.00 -33.48
CA ASN A 7 15.68 -11.23 -32.79
C ASN A 7 15.37 -9.93 -32.05
N SER A 8 14.39 -9.17 -32.54
CA SER A 8 14.00 -7.91 -31.94
C SER A 8 13.64 -8.17 -30.48
N GLN A 9 14.47 -7.71 -29.55
CA GLN A 9 14.04 -7.55 -28.17
C GLN A 9 12.85 -6.59 -28.25
N LYS A 10 11.64 -7.14 -28.08
CA LYS A 10 10.45 -6.34 -27.79
C LYS A 10 10.86 -5.40 -26.68
N SER A 11 10.79 -4.10 -26.98
CA SER A 11 11.05 -3.04 -26.03
C SER A 11 10.21 -3.30 -24.78
N ASN A 12 10.85 -3.74 -23.69
CA ASN A 12 10.28 -3.54 -22.37
C ASN A 12 10.35 -2.03 -22.16
N THR A 13 9.31 -1.31 -22.59
CA THR A 13 9.12 0.07 -22.21
C THR A 13 8.93 0.05 -20.69
N VAL A 14 10.00 0.38 -19.97
CA VAL A 14 9.95 0.70 -18.56
C VAL A 14 9.21 2.04 -18.47
N THR A 15 7.90 1.98 -18.38
CA THR A 15 7.09 3.08 -17.87
C THR A 15 7.06 2.90 -16.36
N SER A 16 7.94 3.61 -15.65
CA SER A 16 7.90 3.68 -14.19
C SER A 16 6.66 4.49 -13.81
N GLU A 17 5.54 3.80 -13.62
CA GLU A 17 4.26 4.41 -13.27
C GLU A 17 4.03 4.24 -11.77
N ALA A 18 3.76 5.35 -11.08
CA ALA A 18 3.33 5.32 -9.69
C ALA A 18 2.06 4.47 -9.54
N ILE A 19 1.92 3.76 -8.42
CA ILE A 19 0.70 2.98 -8.15
C ILE A 19 -0.54 3.87 -8.03
N PHE A 20 -0.37 5.16 -7.76
CA PHE A 20 -1.43 6.15 -7.68
C PHE A 20 -1.05 7.39 -8.48
N SER A 21 -1.89 7.73 -9.46
CA SER A 21 -1.73 8.90 -10.34
C SER A 21 -2.82 9.95 -10.19
N GLY A 22 -3.76 9.75 -9.24
CA GLY A 22 -4.84 10.68 -8.95
C GLY A 22 -4.42 11.84 -8.04
N ASP A 23 -5.37 12.72 -7.75
CA ASP A 23 -5.18 13.76 -6.75
C ASP A 23 -5.19 13.15 -5.34
N GLN A 24 -4.15 13.41 -4.55
CA GLN A 24 -4.06 12.93 -3.18
C GLN A 24 -5.11 13.58 -2.28
N ASP A 25 -5.59 14.79 -2.61
CA ASP A 25 -6.63 15.47 -1.86
C ASP A 25 -8.00 14.78 -1.97
N ASP A 26 -8.22 14.01 -3.04
CA ASP A 26 -9.44 13.23 -3.22
C ASP A 26 -9.51 11.99 -2.33
N VAL A 27 -8.37 11.54 -1.79
CA VAL A 27 -8.29 10.35 -0.93
C VAL A 27 -9.01 10.60 0.40
N SER A 28 -10.09 9.85 0.62
CA SER A 28 -10.93 9.96 1.82
C SER A 28 -10.86 8.73 2.71
N ARG A 29 -10.51 7.58 2.15
CA ARG A 29 -10.53 6.30 2.86
C ARG A 29 -9.45 5.34 2.37
N ILE A 30 -8.79 4.70 3.33
CA ILE A 30 -7.71 3.75 3.12
C ILE A 30 -8.08 2.46 3.86
N ILE A 31 -8.09 1.34 3.14
CA ILE A 31 -8.33 0.02 3.71
C ILE A 31 -7.10 -0.84 3.46
N ILE A 32 -6.55 -1.40 4.55
CA ILE A 32 -5.46 -2.37 4.46
C ILE A 32 -5.96 -3.69 5.07
N THR A 33 -5.86 -4.77 4.29
CA THR A 33 -6.20 -6.12 4.75
C THR A 33 -5.02 -7.08 4.62
N GLU A 34 -4.86 -7.96 5.60
CA GLU A 34 -3.84 -9.00 5.66
C GLU A 34 -4.43 -10.20 6.40
N ASN A 35 -4.61 -11.33 5.71
CA ASN A 35 -5.34 -12.49 6.24
C ASN A 35 -6.69 -12.05 6.85
N ASP A 36 -6.97 -12.42 8.10
CA ASP A 36 -8.20 -12.06 8.83
C ASP A 36 -8.16 -10.64 9.46
N LYS A 37 -7.08 -9.88 9.27
CA LYS A 37 -6.93 -8.54 9.85
C LYS A 37 -7.30 -7.48 8.84
N MET A 38 -8.01 -6.46 9.32
CA MET A 38 -8.39 -5.29 8.56
C MET A 38 -8.17 -4.04 9.42
N ILE A 39 -7.65 -3.00 8.79
CA ILE A 39 -7.69 -1.63 9.30
C ILE A 39 -8.37 -0.77 8.24
N GLU A 40 -9.19 0.17 8.69
CA GLU A 40 -9.84 1.15 7.83
C GLU A 40 -9.64 2.53 8.46
N LEU A 41 -9.03 3.40 7.68
CA LEU A 41 -8.75 4.79 8.01
C LEU A 41 -9.68 5.66 7.19
N VAL A 42 -10.38 6.58 7.84
CA VAL A 42 -11.34 7.49 7.19
C VAL A 42 -11.02 8.92 7.58
N LYS A 43 -10.94 9.78 6.57
CA LYS A 43 -10.81 11.23 6.70
C LYS A 43 -12.17 11.84 7.01
N ARG A 44 -12.28 12.49 8.16
CA ARG A 44 -13.43 13.29 8.59
C ARG A 44 -13.00 14.75 8.64
N ASP A 45 -13.55 15.56 7.74
CA ASP A 45 -13.13 16.93 7.46
C ASP A 45 -11.63 17.01 7.14
N THR A 46 -10.81 17.39 8.11
CA THR A 46 -9.36 17.54 7.98
C THR A 46 -8.57 16.51 8.79
N THR A 47 -9.24 15.59 9.48
CA THR A 47 -8.60 14.67 10.43
C THR A 47 -8.86 13.22 10.05
N TRP A 48 -7.85 12.36 10.24
CA TRP A 48 -7.99 10.93 10.02
C TRP A 48 -8.46 10.22 11.29
N SER A 49 -9.24 9.16 11.13
CA SER A 49 -9.77 8.34 12.21
C SER A 49 -9.71 6.84 11.86
N ILE A 50 -9.59 5.99 12.87
CA ILE A 50 -9.64 4.53 12.73
C ILE A 50 -11.08 4.09 12.98
N THR A 51 -11.72 3.44 12.03
CA THR A 51 -13.15 3.07 12.18
C THR A 51 -13.39 2.00 13.23
N GLN A 52 -12.39 1.16 13.51
CA GLN A 52 -12.49 0.07 14.48
C GLN A 52 -12.36 0.54 15.94
N VAL A 53 -11.80 1.72 16.21
CA VAL A 53 -11.51 2.18 17.59
C VAL A 53 -11.58 3.70 17.71
N ASP A 54 -12.53 4.20 18.50
CA ASP A 54 -12.71 5.64 18.73
C ASP A 54 -11.76 6.24 19.78
N SER A 55 -11.13 5.40 20.61
CA SER A 55 -10.32 5.86 21.75
C SER A 55 -8.88 6.26 21.42
N LEU A 56 -8.41 6.00 20.19
CA LEU A 56 -7.03 6.24 19.79
C LEU A 56 -6.91 7.57 19.05
N LEU A 57 -5.87 8.34 19.39
CA LEU A 57 -5.47 9.50 18.60
C LEU A 57 -4.62 9.02 17.42
N ILE A 58 -4.95 9.43 16.20
CA ILE A 58 -4.13 9.14 15.03
C ILE A 58 -2.73 9.72 15.19
N LYS A 59 -1.75 8.98 14.67
CA LYS A 59 -0.38 9.44 14.47
C LYS A 59 -0.29 9.98 13.04
N GLU A 60 -0.46 11.29 12.88
CA GLU A 60 -0.44 11.95 11.56
C GLU A 60 0.81 11.57 10.75
N ASN A 61 1.97 11.48 11.39
CA ASN A 61 3.22 11.07 10.73
C ASN A 61 3.23 9.65 10.13
N GLN A 62 2.27 8.78 10.49
CA GLN A 62 2.09 7.49 9.80
C GLN A 62 1.17 7.62 8.59
N ILE A 63 0.17 8.50 8.68
CA ILE A 63 -0.69 8.86 7.56
C ILE A 63 0.13 9.59 6.49
N ASP A 64 0.96 10.56 6.86
CA ASP A 64 1.84 11.30 5.94
C ASP A 64 2.70 10.34 5.10
N LYS A 65 3.23 9.27 5.71
CA LYS A 65 4.01 8.26 4.97
C LYS A 65 3.20 7.49 3.94
N VAL A 66 1.88 7.41 4.07
CA VAL A 66 1.05 6.83 3.00
C VAL A 66 1.14 7.72 1.76
N PHE A 67 0.97 9.02 1.92
CA PHE A 67 0.97 9.99 0.83
C PHE A 67 2.37 10.27 0.27
N ASP A 68 3.35 10.41 1.16
CA ASP A 68 4.73 10.80 0.81
C ASP A 68 5.59 9.62 0.34
N ARG A 69 5.15 8.38 0.56
CA ARG A 69 5.92 7.18 0.20
C ARG A 69 5.09 6.09 -0.44
N LEU A 70 4.06 5.59 0.24
CA LEU A 70 3.32 4.43 -0.24
C LEU A 70 2.64 4.69 -1.59
N LEU A 71 1.93 5.81 -1.73
CA LEU A 71 1.22 6.16 -2.97
C LEU A 71 2.16 6.60 -4.11
N LEU A 72 3.39 7.01 -3.77
CA LEU A 72 4.41 7.42 -4.75
C LEU A 72 5.30 6.26 -5.23
N VAL A 73 5.11 5.05 -4.70
CA VAL A 73 5.89 3.89 -5.14
C VAL A 73 5.58 3.59 -6.61
N GLU A 74 6.60 3.27 -7.40
CA GLU A 74 6.49 3.07 -8.84
C GLU A 74 6.66 1.61 -9.23
N GLN A 75 5.95 1.22 -10.30
CA GLN A 75 6.09 -0.06 -10.98
C GLN A 75 7.37 -0.05 -11.83
N GLU A 76 8.48 -0.49 -11.26
CA GLU A 76 9.80 -0.41 -11.90
C GLU A 76 9.98 -1.46 -13.00
N MET A 77 9.54 -2.70 -12.75
CA MET A 77 9.81 -3.81 -13.67
C MET A 77 8.71 -4.87 -13.64
N LEU A 78 8.20 -5.25 -14.81
CA LEU A 78 7.34 -6.44 -14.94
C LEU A 78 8.15 -7.72 -14.67
N ILE A 79 7.72 -8.50 -13.70
CA ILE A 79 8.36 -9.75 -13.28
C ILE A 79 7.74 -10.96 -13.96
N THR A 80 6.41 -10.99 -14.06
CA THR A 80 5.67 -12.09 -14.66
C THR A 80 4.20 -11.72 -14.88
N SER A 81 3.57 -12.31 -15.90
CA SER A 81 2.11 -12.28 -16.13
C SER A 81 1.46 -13.65 -15.86
N LYS A 82 2.21 -14.56 -15.25
CA LYS A 82 1.83 -15.95 -15.00
C LYS A 82 1.25 -16.11 -13.61
N GLU A 83 -0.04 -16.42 -13.52
CA GLU A 83 -0.78 -16.55 -12.27
C GLU A 83 -0.23 -17.66 -11.37
N GLU A 84 0.29 -18.75 -11.96
CA GLU A 84 0.89 -19.85 -11.20
C GLU A 84 2.15 -19.46 -10.42
N LYS A 85 2.64 -18.22 -10.59
CA LYS A 85 3.77 -17.66 -9.83
C LYS A 85 3.36 -16.67 -8.74
N TRP A 86 2.09 -16.32 -8.57
CA TRP A 86 1.67 -15.32 -7.59
C TRP A 86 2.10 -15.68 -6.16
N GLU A 87 1.93 -16.94 -5.76
CA GLU A 87 2.34 -17.45 -4.44
C GLU A 87 3.83 -17.23 -4.18
N LYS A 88 4.68 -17.48 -5.19
CA LYS A 88 6.14 -17.28 -5.09
C LYS A 88 6.51 -15.84 -4.72
N PHE A 89 5.75 -14.87 -5.21
CA PHE A 89 5.98 -13.45 -4.96
C PHE A 89 5.14 -12.90 -3.81
N GLY A 90 4.25 -13.72 -3.22
CA GLY A 90 3.38 -13.30 -2.12
C GLY A 90 2.29 -12.31 -2.56
N VAL A 91 1.91 -12.32 -3.83
CA VAL A 91 0.86 -11.44 -4.39
C VAL A 91 -0.44 -12.20 -4.68
N ASP A 92 -0.57 -13.40 -4.12
CA ASP A 92 -1.82 -14.16 -4.10
C ASP A 92 -2.84 -13.46 -3.19
N ASP A 93 -4.14 -13.55 -3.53
CA ASP A 93 -5.22 -12.90 -2.79
C ASP A 93 -5.31 -13.36 -1.31
N SER A 94 -4.80 -14.54 -0.98
CA SER A 94 -4.81 -15.06 0.38
C SER A 94 -3.56 -14.70 1.20
N LEU A 95 -2.44 -14.43 0.54
CA LEU A 95 -1.13 -14.22 1.18
C LEU A 95 -0.70 -12.76 1.22
N GLY A 96 -1.12 -11.98 0.23
CA GLY A 96 -0.71 -10.60 0.06
C GLY A 96 -1.41 -9.64 1.02
N ARG A 97 -0.83 -8.44 1.13
CA ARG A 97 -1.48 -7.30 1.80
C ARG A 97 -2.22 -6.50 0.76
N HIS A 98 -3.54 -6.39 0.92
CA HIS A 98 -4.32 -5.57 0.01
C HIS A 98 -4.33 -4.13 0.50
N LEU A 99 -4.04 -3.20 -0.40
CA LEU A 99 -4.24 -1.77 -0.25
C LEU A 99 -5.41 -1.36 -1.13
N ARG A 100 -6.44 -0.78 -0.54
CA ARG A 100 -7.54 -0.14 -1.27
C ARG A 100 -7.66 1.31 -0.85
N ILE A 101 -7.79 2.20 -1.83
CA ILE A 101 -7.95 3.64 -1.63
C ILE A 101 -9.26 4.08 -2.27
N PHE A 102 -10.00 4.94 -1.58
CA PHE A 102 -11.28 5.44 -2.06
C PHE A 102 -11.34 6.96 -2.02
N ASP A 103 -12.13 7.53 -2.93
CA ASP A 103 -12.46 8.94 -2.92
C ASP A 103 -13.56 9.27 -1.90
N LYS A 104 -13.92 10.56 -1.78
CA LYS A 104 -15.03 11.04 -0.92
C LYS A 104 -16.43 10.53 -1.29
N ASN A 105 -16.60 9.92 -2.46
CA ASN A 105 -17.86 9.35 -2.95
C ASN A 105 -17.87 7.82 -2.85
N ASP A 106 -16.95 7.23 -2.09
CA ASP A 106 -16.74 5.78 -1.96
C ASP A 106 -16.38 5.08 -3.29
N LYS A 107 -15.87 5.82 -4.28
CA LYS A 107 -15.33 5.24 -5.50
C LYS A 107 -13.93 4.71 -5.22
N GLU A 108 -13.68 3.44 -5.54
CA GLU A 108 -12.35 2.84 -5.47
C GLU A 108 -11.43 3.50 -6.50
N LEU A 109 -10.30 4.04 -6.02
CA LEU A 109 -9.28 4.70 -6.82
C LEU A 109 -8.21 3.70 -7.25
N ILE A 110 -7.75 2.86 -6.32
CA ILE A 110 -6.78 1.78 -6.57
C ILE A 110 -7.06 0.58 -5.68
N HIS A 111 -6.68 -0.60 -6.17
CA HIS A 111 -6.62 -1.84 -5.38
C HIS A 111 -5.38 -2.64 -5.77
N PHE A 112 -4.37 -2.64 -4.90
CA PHE A 112 -3.12 -3.38 -5.10
C PHE A 112 -2.92 -4.44 -4.04
N ILE A 113 -2.22 -5.50 -4.43
CA ILE A 113 -1.85 -6.63 -3.59
C ILE A 113 -0.34 -6.65 -3.50
N PHE A 114 0.18 -6.40 -2.31
CA PHE A 114 1.60 -6.35 -2.03
C PHE A 114 2.08 -7.69 -1.50
N GLY A 115 3.20 -8.13 -2.08
CA GLY A 115 3.98 -9.25 -1.63
C GLY A 115 5.40 -8.82 -1.29
N ASN A 116 5.99 -9.49 -0.30
CA ASN A 116 7.38 -9.30 0.11
C ASN A 116 8.11 -10.64 0.22
N SER A 117 7.64 -11.64 -0.54
CA SER A 117 8.21 -12.98 -0.59
C SER A 117 9.36 -13.01 -1.60
N GLY A 118 10.50 -13.57 -1.21
CA GLY A 118 11.66 -13.74 -2.08
C GLY A 118 12.99 -13.39 -1.40
N GLN A 119 14.04 -13.28 -2.21
CA GLN A 119 15.38 -12.89 -1.74
C GLN A 119 15.67 -11.39 -1.91
N ASP A 120 14.74 -10.64 -2.51
CA ASP A 120 14.86 -9.21 -2.72
C ASP A 120 14.18 -8.47 -1.57
N TYR A 121 14.98 -8.05 -0.60
CA TYR A 121 14.49 -7.29 0.56
C TYR A 121 14.43 -5.78 0.31
N GLN A 122 14.94 -5.30 -0.82
CA GLN A 122 15.00 -3.87 -1.15
C GLN A 122 13.77 -3.37 -1.90
N HIS A 123 13.00 -4.30 -2.47
CA HIS A 123 11.81 -3.99 -3.24
C HIS A 123 10.62 -4.81 -2.75
N ASN A 124 9.44 -4.47 -3.23
CA ASN A 124 8.24 -5.29 -3.07
C ASN A 124 7.79 -5.81 -4.43
N TYR A 125 6.90 -6.79 -4.38
CA TYR A 125 6.13 -7.22 -5.54
C TYR A 125 4.71 -6.70 -5.39
N ILE A 126 4.13 -6.20 -6.47
CA ILE A 126 2.76 -5.72 -6.48
C ILE A 126 2.01 -6.29 -7.67
N ARG A 127 0.71 -6.48 -7.46
CA ARG A 127 -0.25 -6.86 -8.49
C ARG A 127 -1.50 -6.03 -8.30
N GLU A 128 -2.00 -5.42 -9.37
CA GLU A 128 -3.30 -4.76 -9.34
C GLU A 128 -4.41 -5.82 -9.25
N HIS A 129 -5.46 -5.55 -8.49
CA HIS A 129 -6.60 -6.46 -8.41
C HIS A 129 -7.23 -6.68 -9.80
N ASN A 130 -7.54 -7.93 -10.12
CA ASN A 130 -7.97 -8.40 -11.45
C ASN A 130 -6.92 -8.33 -12.57
N SER A 131 -5.67 -7.94 -12.29
CA SER A 131 -4.55 -8.08 -13.21
C SER A 131 -3.76 -9.35 -12.96
N SER A 132 -3.22 -9.95 -14.02
CA SER A 132 -2.27 -11.06 -13.95
C SER A 132 -0.83 -10.62 -13.74
N ASP A 133 -0.54 -9.35 -14.02
CA ASP A 133 0.81 -8.81 -14.07
C ASP A 133 1.33 -8.52 -12.66
N VAL A 134 2.54 -9.02 -12.41
CA VAL A 134 3.28 -8.81 -11.18
C VAL A 134 4.46 -7.92 -11.49
N PHE A 135 4.50 -6.77 -10.84
CA PHE A 135 5.59 -5.80 -10.96
C PHE A 135 6.46 -5.83 -9.70
N ARG A 136 7.73 -5.51 -9.88
CA ARG A 136 8.62 -5.12 -8.78
C ARG A 136 8.56 -3.61 -8.61
N THR A 137 8.52 -3.15 -7.37
CA THR A 137 8.53 -1.73 -7.04
C THR A 137 9.94 -1.14 -7.01
N ASN A 138 10.05 0.18 -7.12
CA ASN A 138 11.32 0.92 -6.97
C ASN A 138 11.79 1.10 -5.51
N ASP A 139 10.93 0.86 -4.52
CA ASP A 139 11.22 0.96 -3.07
C ASP A 139 10.51 -0.14 -2.27
N ASN A 140 10.96 -0.40 -1.06
CA ASN A 140 10.28 -1.25 -0.09
C ASN A 140 9.42 -0.41 0.87
N VAL A 141 8.11 -0.49 0.69
CA VAL A 141 7.08 0.19 1.49
C VAL A 141 6.18 -0.79 2.25
N TYR A 142 6.51 -2.09 2.25
CA TYR A 142 5.67 -3.16 2.82
C TYR A 142 5.31 -2.94 4.30
N PHE A 143 6.22 -2.35 5.07
CA PHE A 143 6.01 -2.06 6.49
C PHE A 143 4.99 -0.94 6.76
N LEU A 144 4.66 -0.12 5.75
CA LEU A 144 3.61 0.90 5.83
C LEU A 144 2.21 0.29 5.72
N LEU A 145 2.10 -0.90 5.11
CA LEU A 145 0.85 -1.66 4.97
C LEU A 145 0.53 -2.43 6.26
N ASN A 146 0.34 -1.72 7.37
CA ASN A 146 0.13 -2.35 8.68
C ASN A 146 -1.35 -2.47 9.03
N SER A 147 -1.84 -3.66 9.38
CA SER A 147 -3.23 -3.91 9.76
C SER A 147 -3.52 -3.70 11.26
N ASN A 148 -2.54 -3.27 12.06
CA ASN A 148 -2.69 -3.09 13.51
C ASN A 148 -3.08 -1.65 13.88
N VAL A 149 -4.18 -1.48 14.62
CA VAL A 149 -4.67 -0.18 15.12
C VAL A 149 -3.62 0.62 15.90
N THR A 150 -2.70 -0.04 16.62
CA THR A 150 -1.65 0.62 17.43
C THR A 150 -0.48 1.13 16.60
N TYR A 151 -0.35 0.69 15.34
CA TYR A 151 0.59 1.30 14.39
C TYR A 151 0.12 2.72 14.06
N TRP A 152 -1.15 2.85 13.69
CA TRP A 152 -1.82 4.10 13.28
C TRP A 152 -2.19 5.01 14.43
N GLY A 153 -2.61 4.45 15.56
CA GLY A 153 -3.13 5.19 16.71
C GLY A 153 -2.25 5.10 17.95
N LYS A 154 -2.34 6.10 18.83
CA LYS A 154 -1.75 6.11 20.17
C LYS A 154 -2.83 6.39 21.21
N LYS A 155 -2.67 5.83 22.41
CA LYS A 155 -3.56 6.16 23.53
C LYS A 155 -3.41 7.64 23.88
N PRO A 156 -4.51 8.34 24.19
CA PRO A 156 -4.44 9.71 24.69
C PRO A 156 -3.61 9.75 25.99
N PRO A 157 -2.88 10.85 26.24
CA PRO A 157 -2.17 11.01 27.50
C PRO A 157 -3.15 10.92 28.67
N LYS A 158 -2.70 10.33 29.79
CA LYS A 158 -3.50 10.33 31.01
C LYS A 158 -3.70 11.78 31.47
N PRO A 159 -4.89 12.17 31.96
CA PRO A 159 -5.07 13.48 32.55
C PRO A 159 -4.04 13.68 33.67
N GLU A 160 -3.41 14.85 33.71
CA GLU A 160 -2.52 15.20 34.81
C GLU A 160 -3.32 15.14 36.12
N PRO A 161 -2.76 14.54 37.19
CA PRO A 161 -3.44 14.55 38.48
C PRO A 161 -3.65 16.00 38.89
N GLU A 162 -4.90 16.39 39.15
CA GLU A 162 -5.23 17.70 39.68
C GLU A 162 -4.37 17.92 40.93
N GLU A 163 -3.38 18.82 40.85
CA GLU A 163 -2.70 19.33 42.03
C GLU A 163 -3.79 19.93 42.91
N LYS A 164 -4.13 19.21 44.00
CA LYS A 164 -4.90 19.77 45.09
C LYS A 164 -4.13 20.98 45.60
N LYS A 165 -4.55 22.16 45.17
CA LYS A 165 -4.17 23.41 45.82
C LYS A 165 -4.84 23.39 47.19
N GLU A 166 -4.08 22.97 48.18
CA GLU A 166 -4.39 23.10 49.61
C GLU A 166 -4.19 24.55 50.07
#